data_AF-A0A7Y3X7W7-F1
#
_entry.id   AF-A0A7Y3X7W7-F1
#
_cell.length_a   1.000
_cell.length_b   1.000
_cell.length_c   1.000
_cell.angle_alpha   90.00
_cell.angle_beta   90.00
_cell.angle_gamma   90.00
#
_symmetry.space_group_name_H-M   'P 1'
#
loop_
_entity.id
_entity.type
_entity.pdbx_description
1 polymer ?
#
loop_
_entity_poly.entity_id
_entity_poly.type
_entity_poly.pdbx_seq_one_letter_code
_entity_poly.pdbx_strand_id
1 'polypeptide(L)'
;MAVVNLVEESVSSKPTAQDTLALRGVFETIHAESCPTSFNFHMHTVCSDGQLQPEKLMEQAIAIGLQGFAITDHHTVDGYQRAQCWLADYIQANPDRVDNLPHLWTGIEITSRLLETEVHILGYAFDVAHSAMEPYVQKCAPQDEIASAAQVIASIQMAGGLAVLAHPVRYRRSPEDLIAAAATLGINGVETYYAYDNPSPWRTSPRQTEQVQRLSSTYGLLNTCGSDTHGLSLLQRL
;
A
#
# COMPACT_ATOMS: atom_id res chain seq x y z
N MET A 1 28.92 9.14 -42.75
CA MET A 1 27.53 9.18 -42.27
C MET A 1 27.35 8.02 -41.31
N ALA A 2 27.43 8.28 -40.01
CA ALA A 2 27.18 7.27 -38.99
C ALA A 2 25.68 7.33 -38.65
N VAL A 3 24.99 6.22 -38.89
CA VAL A 3 23.59 6.06 -38.51
C VAL A 3 23.60 5.73 -37.02
N VAL A 4 23.15 6.68 -36.20
CA VAL A 4 22.95 6.48 -34.77
C VAL A 4 21.66 5.68 -34.63
N ASN A 5 21.78 4.39 -34.30
CA ASN A 5 20.63 3.58 -33.89
C ASN A 5 20.20 4.08 -32.52
N LEU A 6 19.09 4.81 -32.48
CA LEU A 6 18.35 5.09 -31.26
C LEU A 6 17.72 3.76 -30.83
N VAL A 7 18.20 3.22 -29.72
CA VAL A 7 17.56 2.09 -29.05
C VAL A 7 16.27 2.62 -28.46
N GLU A 8 15.13 2.17 -28.98
CA GLU A 8 13.82 2.39 -28.39
C GLU A 8 13.82 1.84 -26.96
N GLU A 9 13.50 2.70 -25.98
CA GLU A 9 13.27 2.29 -24.60
C GLU A 9 12.10 1.29 -24.58
N SER A 10 12.34 0.09 -24.06
CA SER A 10 11.31 -0.93 -23.93
C SER A 10 10.26 -0.45 -22.92
N VAL A 11 9.05 -0.19 -23.40
CA VAL A 11 7.87 -0.02 -22.55
C VAL A 11 7.74 -1.26 -21.66
N SER A 12 7.77 -1.07 -20.34
CA SER A 12 7.67 -2.14 -19.35
C SER A 12 6.46 -3.04 -19.65
N SER A 13 6.69 -4.33 -19.90
CA SER A 13 5.65 -5.33 -20.20
C SER A 13 4.88 -5.80 -18.96
N LYS A 14 5.05 -5.13 -17.80
CA LYS A 14 4.44 -5.52 -16.54
C LYS A 14 2.98 -5.04 -16.48
N PRO A 15 2.06 -5.81 -15.87
CA PRO A 15 0.70 -5.32 -15.60
C PRO A 15 0.73 -3.99 -14.85
N THR A 16 -0.18 -3.07 -15.18
CA THR A 16 -0.23 -1.72 -14.58
C THR A 16 -0.36 -1.75 -13.05
N ALA A 17 -1.05 -2.74 -12.50
CA ALA A 17 -1.16 -2.95 -11.05
C ALA A 17 0.17 -3.32 -10.36
N GLN A 18 1.19 -3.71 -11.14
CA GLN A 18 2.54 -4.08 -10.70
C GLN A 18 3.60 -3.03 -11.09
N ASP A 19 3.17 -1.84 -11.56
CA ASP A 19 4.08 -0.77 -11.94
C ASP A 19 4.63 -0.06 -10.70
N THR A 20 5.74 -0.58 -10.20
CA THR A 20 6.46 0.00 -9.07
C THR A 20 7.15 1.31 -9.39
N LEU A 21 7.47 1.61 -10.66
CA LEU A 21 8.09 2.88 -11.03
C LEU A 21 7.06 4.01 -10.93
N ALA A 22 5.87 3.80 -11.50
CA ALA A 22 4.77 4.74 -11.35
C ALA A 22 4.38 4.93 -9.88
N LEU A 23 4.26 3.84 -9.11
CA LEU A 23 3.93 3.94 -7.69
C LEU A 23 4.99 4.70 -6.87
N ARG A 24 6.28 4.50 -7.15
CA ARG A 24 7.36 5.28 -6.54
C ARG A 24 7.22 6.76 -6.83
N GLY A 25 6.95 7.12 -8.09
CA GLY A 25 6.70 8.51 -8.48
C GLY A 25 5.53 9.13 -7.72
N VAL A 26 4.46 8.36 -7.47
CA VAL A 26 3.35 8.80 -6.61
C VAL A 26 3.84 9.03 -5.18
N PHE A 27 4.52 8.06 -4.56
CA PHE A 27 5.00 8.16 -3.17
C PHE A 27 6.00 9.29 -2.93
N GLU A 28 6.74 9.72 -3.95
CA GLU A 28 7.60 10.92 -3.88
C GLU A 28 6.81 12.23 -3.76
N THR A 29 5.52 12.23 -4.12
CA THR A 29 4.64 13.42 -4.09
C THR A 29 3.64 13.43 -2.94
N ILE A 30 3.51 12.33 -2.19
CA ILE A 30 2.51 12.21 -1.11
C ILE A 30 2.81 13.19 0.03
N HIS A 31 1.76 13.90 0.47
CA HIS A 31 1.76 14.86 1.56
C HIS A 31 0.54 14.68 2.49
N ALA A 32 0.41 15.54 3.50
CA ALA A 32 -0.53 15.38 4.61
C ALA A 32 -2.02 15.42 4.20
N GLU A 33 -2.33 16.00 3.05
CA GLU A 33 -3.66 16.15 2.49
C GLU A 33 -3.94 15.20 1.31
N SER A 34 -2.96 14.35 0.93
CA SER A 34 -3.14 13.40 -0.18
C SER A 34 -4.19 12.35 0.16
N CYS A 35 -4.22 11.87 1.41
CA CYS A 35 -5.23 10.94 1.89
C CYS A 35 -6.37 11.64 2.64
N PRO A 36 -7.59 11.08 2.63
CA PRO A 36 -8.02 9.91 1.85
C PRO A 36 -8.71 10.31 0.54
N THR A 37 -8.46 11.52 0.00
CA THR A 37 -9.27 12.11 -1.09
C THR A 37 -8.57 12.15 -2.45
N SER A 38 -7.25 12.15 -2.52
CA SER A 38 -6.50 12.04 -3.79
C SER A 38 -5.92 10.65 -3.96
N PHE A 39 -5.41 10.08 -2.87
CA PHE A 39 -4.89 8.72 -2.80
C PHE A 39 -5.35 8.05 -1.52
N ASN A 40 -5.26 6.72 -1.48
CA ASN A 40 -5.40 5.97 -0.23
C ASN A 40 -4.72 4.60 -0.36
N PHE A 41 -3.69 4.32 0.44
CA PHE A 41 -2.90 3.09 0.32
C PHE A 41 -3.02 2.15 1.52
N HIS A 42 -4.02 2.35 2.38
CA HIS A 42 -4.26 1.47 3.52
C HIS A 42 -5.76 1.41 3.79
N MET A 43 -6.40 0.30 3.44
CA MET A 43 -7.84 0.08 3.62
C MET A 43 -8.19 -1.40 3.55
N HIS A 44 -9.25 -1.75 4.27
CA HIS A 44 -9.68 -3.14 4.45
C HIS A 44 -11.09 -3.37 3.92
N THR A 45 -11.33 -4.59 3.46
CA THR A 45 -12.61 -5.05 2.95
C THR A 45 -13.12 -6.25 3.75
N VAL A 46 -14.31 -6.72 3.40
CA VAL A 46 -14.85 -7.98 3.96
C VAL A 46 -14.02 -9.23 3.65
N CYS A 47 -12.98 -9.12 2.83
CA CYS A 47 -12.05 -10.21 2.55
C CYS A 47 -11.04 -10.44 3.68
N SER A 48 -10.93 -9.50 4.62
CA SER A 48 -10.22 -9.66 5.89
C SER A 48 -11.12 -9.30 7.08
N ASP A 49 -10.90 -8.16 7.73
CA ASP A 49 -11.62 -7.68 8.92
C ASP A 49 -12.32 -6.33 8.70
N GLY A 50 -12.35 -5.83 7.46
CA GLY A 50 -13.15 -4.68 7.07
C GLY A 50 -14.64 -5.00 6.85
N GLN A 51 -15.44 -3.94 6.71
CA GLN A 51 -16.90 -4.05 6.49
C GLN A 51 -17.32 -3.74 5.06
N LEU A 52 -16.48 -3.05 4.28
CA LEU A 52 -16.81 -2.61 2.94
C LEU A 52 -16.62 -3.73 1.92
N GLN A 53 -17.59 -3.92 1.03
CA GLN A 53 -17.44 -4.84 -0.11
C GLN A 53 -16.45 -4.24 -1.12
N PRO A 54 -15.54 -5.02 -1.73
CA PRO A 54 -14.61 -4.54 -2.76
C PRO A 54 -15.28 -3.74 -3.88
N GLU A 55 -16.48 -4.14 -4.31
CA GLU A 55 -17.24 -3.46 -5.36
C GLU A 55 -17.75 -2.09 -4.88
N LYS A 56 -18.20 -2.01 -3.62
CA LYS A 56 -18.61 -0.73 -2.99
C LYS A 56 -17.43 0.18 -2.70
N LEU A 57 -16.26 -0.41 -2.44
CA LEU A 57 -15.01 0.32 -2.33
C LEU A 57 -14.64 0.98 -3.65
N MET A 58 -14.71 0.24 -4.76
CA MET A 58 -14.49 0.80 -6.11
C MET A 58 -15.45 1.95 -6.43
N GLU A 59 -16.74 1.78 -6.14
CA GLU A 59 -17.74 2.84 -6.32
C GLU A 59 -17.36 4.10 -5.53
N GLN A 60 -16.93 3.96 -4.27
CA GLN A 60 -16.48 5.09 -3.45
C GLN A 60 -15.20 5.72 -3.99
N ALA A 61 -14.20 4.92 -4.38
CA ALA A 61 -12.94 5.42 -4.93
C ALA A 61 -13.18 6.31 -6.17
N ILE A 62 -14.05 5.87 -7.08
CA ILE A 62 -14.46 6.66 -8.26
C ILE A 62 -15.23 7.90 -7.85
N ALA A 63 -16.21 7.78 -6.94
CA ALA A 63 -17.04 8.91 -6.52
C ALA A 63 -16.27 10.00 -5.75
N ILE A 64 -15.25 9.62 -4.97
CA ILE A 64 -14.34 10.54 -4.29
C ILE A 64 -13.41 11.24 -5.29
N GLY A 65 -13.14 10.60 -6.44
CA GLY A 65 -12.18 11.08 -7.42
C GLY A 65 -10.75 10.75 -7.04
N LEU A 66 -10.52 9.57 -6.45
CA LEU A 66 -9.15 9.09 -6.21
C LEU A 66 -8.38 9.04 -7.54
N GLN A 67 -7.11 9.41 -7.49
CA GLN A 67 -6.16 9.25 -8.58
C GLN A 67 -5.56 7.84 -8.55
N GLY A 68 -5.39 7.28 -7.35
CA GLY A 68 -5.03 5.88 -7.20
C GLY A 68 -5.00 5.39 -5.76
N PHE A 69 -5.00 4.08 -5.58
CA PHE A 69 -5.16 3.44 -4.27
C PHE A 69 -4.72 1.97 -4.31
N ALA A 70 -4.68 1.35 -3.13
CA ALA A 70 -4.47 -0.08 -2.96
C ALA A 70 -5.39 -0.62 -1.86
N ILE A 71 -6.00 -1.79 -2.10
CA ILE A 71 -6.70 -2.55 -1.06
C ILE A 71 -5.65 -3.40 -0.35
N THR A 72 -5.58 -3.32 0.98
CA THR A 72 -4.50 -3.92 1.78
C THR A 72 -5.06 -4.86 2.85
N ASP A 73 -6.01 -5.72 2.45
CA ASP A 73 -6.58 -6.72 3.35
C ASP A 73 -5.49 -7.53 4.06
N HIS A 74 -5.76 -7.91 5.32
CA HIS A 74 -4.87 -8.77 6.07
C HIS A 74 -4.70 -10.15 5.41
N HIS A 75 -3.46 -10.48 5.04
CA HIS A 75 -3.04 -11.81 4.61
C HIS A 75 -3.77 -12.39 3.39
N THR A 76 -4.37 -11.54 2.56
CA THR A 76 -5.07 -11.96 1.35
C THR A 76 -5.09 -10.83 0.32
N VAL A 77 -5.28 -11.20 -0.93
CA VAL A 77 -5.49 -10.27 -2.05
C VAL A 77 -6.87 -10.45 -2.67
N ASP A 78 -7.77 -11.20 -2.02
CA ASP A 78 -9.12 -11.49 -2.53
C ASP A 78 -9.91 -10.19 -2.78
N GLY A 79 -9.76 -9.19 -1.91
CA GLY A 79 -10.41 -7.88 -2.08
C GLY A 79 -9.90 -7.16 -3.32
N TYR A 80 -8.58 -7.15 -3.54
CA TYR A 80 -7.96 -6.64 -4.76
C TYR A 80 -8.46 -7.39 -6.01
N GLN A 81 -8.49 -8.72 -5.99
CA GLN A 81 -8.92 -9.52 -7.16
C GLN A 81 -10.38 -9.26 -7.52
N ARG A 82 -11.27 -9.19 -6.53
CA ARG A 82 -12.68 -8.83 -6.73
C ARG A 82 -12.85 -7.42 -7.30
N ALA A 83 -12.11 -6.45 -6.75
CA ALA A 83 -12.09 -5.09 -7.24
C ALA A 83 -11.58 -5.00 -8.70
N GLN A 84 -10.53 -5.77 -9.03
CA GLN A 84 -9.98 -5.83 -10.38
C GLN A 84 -10.99 -6.41 -11.39
N CYS A 85 -11.67 -7.51 -11.05
CA CYS A 85 -12.73 -8.09 -11.89
C CYS A 85 -13.88 -7.09 -12.11
N TRP A 86 -14.35 -6.47 -11.02
CA TRP A 86 -15.40 -5.44 -11.10
C TRP A 86 -14.98 -4.26 -11.99
N LEU A 87 -13.73 -3.80 -11.88
CA LEU A 87 -13.20 -2.70 -12.68
C LEU A 87 -13.16 -3.05 -14.17
N ALA A 88 -12.81 -4.28 -14.52
CA ALA A 88 -12.82 -4.76 -15.90
C ALA A 88 -14.25 -4.73 -16.50
N ASP A 89 -15.24 -5.23 -15.75
CA ASP A 89 -16.65 -5.18 -16.16
C ASP A 89 -17.16 -3.72 -16.26
N TYR A 90 -16.76 -2.87 -15.32
CA TYR A 90 -17.12 -1.45 -15.32
C TYR A 90 -16.58 -0.72 -16.56
N ILE A 91 -15.33 -0.96 -16.93
CA ILE A 91 -14.69 -0.39 -18.13
C ILE A 91 -15.41 -0.86 -19.39
N GLN A 92 -15.72 -2.15 -19.49
CA GLN A 92 -16.46 -2.68 -20.63
C GLN A 92 -17.84 -2.04 -20.79
N ALA A 93 -18.53 -1.79 -19.67
CA ALA A 93 -19.84 -1.15 -19.65
C ALA A 93 -19.79 0.38 -19.85
N ASN A 94 -18.66 1.03 -19.58
CA ASN A 94 -18.49 2.49 -19.60
C ASN A 94 -17.20 2.92 -20.33
N PRO A 95 -17.04 2.63 -21.63
CA PRO A 95 -15.80 2.89 -22.36
C PRO A 95 -15.40 4.38 -22.39
N ASP A 96 -16.36 5.30 -22.33
CA ASP A 96 -16.11 6.74 -22.33
C ASP A 96 -15.62 7.29 -20.97
N ARG A 97 -15.55 6.45 -19.93
CA ARG A 97 -15.18 6.87 -18.56
C ARG A 97 -13.77 6.46 -18.14
N VAL A 98 -13.03 5.78 -19.01
CA VAL A 98 -11.73 5.16 -18.67
C VAL A 98 -10.69 6.18 -18.23
N ASP A 99 -10.65 7.36 -18.86
CA ASP A 99 -9.63 8.38 -18.59
C ASP A 99 -9.67 8.96 -17.16
N ASN A 100 -10.79 8.78 -16.45
CA ASN A 100 -11.00 9.32 -15.10
C ASN A 100 -11.08 8.25 -14.01
N LEU A 101 -10.60 7.03 -14.29
CA LEU A 101 -10.60 5.96 -13.29
C LEU A 101 -9.37 6.02 -12.39
N PRO A 102 -9.52 5.74 -11.07
CA PRO A 102 -8.38 5.61 -10.18
C PRO A 102 -7.50 4.44 -10.58
N HIS A 103 -6.19 4.60 -10.45
CA HIS A 103 -5.25 3.48 -10.59
C HIS A 103 -5.35 2.56 -9.37
N LEU A 104 -5.60 1.26 -9.60
CA LEU A 104 -5.63 0.22 -8.57
C LEU A 104 -4.31 -0.59 -8.62
N TRP A 105 -3.47 -0.44 -7.60
CA TRP A 105 -2.29 -1.30 -7.42
C TRP A 105 -2.62 -2.54 -6.58
N THR A 106 -1.83 -3.61 -6.76
CA THR A 106 -1.86 -4.74 -5.82
C THR A 106 -1.45 -4.24 -4.43
N GLY A 107 -2.12 -4.74 -3.40
CA GLY A 107 -1.92 -4.35 -2.01
C GLY A 107 -2.17 -5.54 -1.08
N ILE A 108 -1.49 -5.55 0.06
CA ILE A 108 -1.70 -6.50 1.16
C ILE A 108 -1.15 -5.90 2.46
N GLU A 109 -1.75 -6.25 3.60
CA GLU A 109 -1.14 -6.01 4.91
C GLU A 109 -0.72 -7.33 5.56
N ILE A 110 0.55 -7.43 5.98
CA ILE A 110 1.13 -8.63 6.55
C ILE A 110 1.60 -8.34 7.98
N THR A 111 0.93 -8.94 8.95
CA THR A 111 1.44 -9.14 10.32
C THR A 111 2.80 -9.80 10.30
N SER A 112 3.74 -9.21 11.03
CA SER A 112 5.15 -9.53 11.03
C SER A 112 5.77 -9.25 12.40
N ARG A 113 7.03 -9.63 12.59
CA ARG A 113 7.79 -9.43 13.82
C ARG A 113 9.09 -8.68 13.54
N LEU A 114 9.27 -7.55 14.22
CA LEU A 114 10.46 -6.71 14.15
C LEU A 114 10.87 -6.30 15.57
N LEU A 115 12.12 -6.59 15.97
CA LEU A 115 12.62 -6.30 17.33
C LEU A 115 11.71 -6.83 18.46
N GLU A 116 11.25 -8.09 18.31
CA GLU A 116 10.28 -8.74 19.21
C GLU A 116 8.94 -7.99 19.37
N THR A 117 8.62 -7.11 18.41
CA THR A 117 7.36 -6.37 18.35
C THR A 117 6.56 -6.87 17.16
N GLU A 118 5.30 -7.22 17.39
CA GLU A 118 4.36 -7.44 16.29
C GLU A 118 4.11 -6.12 15.58
N VAL A 119 4.40 -6.10 14.29
CA VAL A 119 4.25 -4.96 13.38
C VAL A 119 3.51 -5.41 12.13
N HIS A 120 3.05 -4.47 11.33
CA HIS A 120 2.44 -4.74 10.05
C HIS A 120 3.29 -4.13 8.94
N ILE A 121 3.47 -4.90 7.87
CA ILE A 121 4.16 -4.48 6.67
C ILE A 121 3.16 -4.48 5.53
N LEU A 122 3.01 -3.34 4.88
CA LEU A 122 2.22 -3.17 3.68
C LEU A 122 3.09 -3.56 2.48
N GLY A 123 2.52 -4.36 1.58
CA GLY A 123 3.13 -4.73 0.31
C GLY A 123 2.35 -4.12 -0.84
N TYR A 124 3.04 -3.49 -1.81
CA TYR A 124 2.40 -2.84 -2.95
C TYR A 124 3.03 -3.22 -4.29
N ALA A 125 2.22 -3.19 -5.35
CA ALA A 125 2.65 -3.35 -6.74
C ALA A 125 3.51 -4.59 -7.00
N PHE A 126 3.28 -5.66 -6.23
CA PHE A 126 3.92 -6.95 -6.38
C PHE A 126 3.13 -7.86 -7.32
N ASP A 127 3.81 -8.84 -7.89
CA ASP A 127 3.16 -9.94 -8.60
C ASP A 127 2.52 -10.93 -7.62
N VAL A 128 1.19 -10.96 -7.63
CA VAL A 128 0.37 -11.84 -6.78
C VAL A 128 0.66 -13.33 -7.04
N ALA A 129 1.03 -13.70 -8.28
CA ALA A 129 1.31 -15.08 -8.65
C ALA A 129 2.75 -15.52 -8.31
N HIS A 130 3.57 -14.61 -7.79
CA HIS A 130 4.95 -14.92 -7.47
C HIS A 130 5.04 -15.84 -6.24
N SER A 131 5.77 -16.95 -6.34
CA SER A 131 5.82 -17.98 -5.30
C SER A 131 6.32 -17.48 -3.94
N ALA A 132 7.15 -16.43 -3.92
CA ALA A 132 7.57 -15.78 -2.67
C ALA A 132 6.40 -15.23 -1.82
N MET A 133 5.27 -14.91 -2.45
CA MET A 133 4.08 -14.38 -1.75
C MET A 133 3.18 -15.49 -1.19
N GLU A 134 3.32 -16.74 -1.64
CA GLU A 134 2.48 -17.87 -1.23
C GLU A 134 2.30 -17.97 0.30
N PRO A 135 3.35 -17.83 1.14
CA PRO A 135 3.18 -17.96 2.59
C PRO A 135 2.31 -16.87 3.23
N TYR A 136 2.12 -15.73 2.55
CA TYR A 136 1.51 -14.53 3.12
C TYR A 136 0.09 -14.25 2.62
N VAL A 137 -0.37 -14.98 1.60
CA VAL A 137 -1.72 -14.85 1.01
C VAL A 137 -2.68 -15.95 1.49
N GLN A 138 -2.50 -16.41 2.73
CA GLN A 138 -3.19 -17.59 3.30
C GLN A 138 -4.39 -17.26 4.20
N LYS A 139 -4.82 -15.99 4.30
CA LYS A 139 -5.85 -15.48 5.23
C LYS A 139 -5.52 -15.66 6.71
N CYS A 140 -4.28 -16.05 7.02
CA CYS A 140 -3.80 -16.18 8.38
C CYS A 140 -2.42 -15.53 8.50
N ALA A 141 -2.11 -15.06 9.70
CA ALA A 141 -0.82 -14.47 9.98
C ALA A 141 0.30 -15.51 9.82
N PRO A 142 1.42 -15.15 9.17
CA PRO A 142 2.59 -16.02 9.10
C PRO A 142 3.10 -16.32 10.52
N GLN A 143 3.77 -17.45 10.67
CA GLN A 143 4.32 -17.91 11.96
C GLN A 143 5.84 -18.10 11.87
N ASP A 144 6.47 -18.26 13.04
CA ASP A 144 7.89 -18.62 13.18
C ASP A 144 8.84 -17.68 12.41
N GLU A 145 9.78 -18.25 11.63
CA GLU A 145 10.75 -17.47 10.84
C GLU A 145 10.10 -16.69 9.69
N ILE A 146 9.01 -17.21 9.12
CA ILE A 146 8.28 -16.58 8.02
C ILE A 146 7.64 -15.27 8.49
N ALA A 147 7.23 -15.20 9.77
CA ALA A 147 6.72 -13.97 10.36
C ALA A 147 7.78 -12.87 10.51
N SER A 148 9.07 -13.15 10.36
CA SER A 148 10.11 -12.12 10.54
C SER A 148 10.01 -11.02 9.49
N ALA A 149 10.19 -9.76 9.91
CA ALA A 149 10.14 -8.61 9.00
C ALA A 149 11.14 -8.72 7.85
N ALA A 150 12.30 -9.34 8.09
CA ALA A 150 13.29 -9.58 7.05
C ALA A 150 12.74 -10.47 5.92
N GLN A 151 12.05 -11.56 6.26
CA GLN A 151 11.46 -12.47 5.28
C GLN A 151 10.28 -11.82 4.55
N VAL A 152 9.42 -11.10 5.28
CA VAL A 152 8.27 -10.38 4.68
C VAL A 152 8.75 -9.33 3.67
N ILE A 153 9.70 -8.46 4.07
CA ILE A 153 10.28 -7.42 3.19
C ILE A 153 10.90 -8.07 1.95
N ALA A 154 11.75 -9.09 2.14
CA ALA A 154 12.42 -9.77 1.03
C ALA A 154 11.41 -10.42 0.07
N SER A 155 10.34 -11.02 0.60
CA SER A 155 9.32 -11.70 -0.22
C SER A 155 8.54 -10.74 -1.11
N ILE A 156 8.10 -9.60 -0.54
CA ILE A 156 7.43 -8.53 -1.30
C ILE A 156 8.36 -8.01 -2.41
N GLN A 157 9.64 -7.78 -2.10
CA GLN A 157 10.61 -7.26 -3.06
C GLN A 157 11.01 -8.29 -4.13
N MET A 158 11.10 -9.58 -3.79
CA MET A 158 11.31 -10.66 -4.77
C MET A 158 10.13 -10.75 -5.74
N ALA A 159 8.91 -10.54 -5.26
CA ALA A 159 7.71 -10.41 -6.10
C ALA A 159 7.65 -9.08 -6.88
N GLY A 160 8.70 -8.26 -6.83
CA GLY A 160 8.83 -7.02 -7.59
C GLY A 160 8.13 -5.81 -6.99
N GLY A 161 7.59 -5.93 -5.77
CA GLY A 161 6.83 -4.88 -5.08
C GLY A 161 7.64 -3.98 -4.15
N LEU A 162 6.93 -3.09 -3.46
CA LEU A 162 7.46 -2.21 -2.42
C LEU A 162 6.94 -2.63 -1.04
N ALA A 163 7.83 -2.76 -0.07
CA ALA A 163 7.50 -3.02 1.33
C ALA A 163 7.52 -1.72 2.14
N VAL A 164 6.51 -1.51 2.99
CA VAL A 164 6.31 -0.29 3.78
C VAL A 164 5.90 -0.63 5.20
N LEU A 165 6.51 0.02 6.21
CA LEU A 165 6.12 -0.16 7.60
C LEU A 165 4.81 0.60 7.88
N ALA A 166 3.75 -0.10 8.26
CA ALA A 166 2.46 0.51 8.55
C ALA A 166 2.47 1.23 9.90
N HIS A 167 1.76 2.37 9.98
CA HIS A 167 1.42 3.12 11.19
C HIS A 167 2.40 2.97 12.38
N PRO A 168 3.70 3.33 12.22
CA PRO A 168 4.79 2.96 13.13
C PRO A 168 4.62 3.49 14.56
N VAL A 169 3.79 4.52 14.78
CA VAL A 169 3.56 5.10 16.11
C VAL A 169 2.46 4.35 16.90
N ARG A 170 1.80 3.34 16.32
CA ARG A 170 0.80 2.51 17.03
C ARG A 170 1.40 1.44 17.93
N TYR A 171 2.66 1.07 17.71
CA TYR A 171 3.27 -0.08 18.37
C TYR A 171 3.79 0.25 19.77
N ARG A 172 4.06 -0.81 20.56
CA ARG A 172 4.62 -0.67 21.92
C ARG A 172 6.08 -0.21 21.95
N ARG A 173 6.79 -0.36 20.82
CA ARG A 173 8.17 0.09 20.63
C ARG A 173 8.17 1.44 19.91
N SER A 174 9.19 2.26 20.18
CA SER A 174 9.32 3.59 19.57
C SER A 174 9.41 3.52 18.04
N PRO A 175 8.86 4.51 17.31
CA PRO A 175 9.03 4.60 15.87
C PRO A 175 10.51 4.78 15.48
N GLU A 176 11.34 5.40 16.33
CA GLU A 176 12.80 5.50 16.12
C GLU A 176 13.45 4.13 15.97
N ASP A 177 13.18 3.21 16.90
CA ASP A 177 13.77 1.86 16.88
C ASP A 177 13.23 1.06 15.68
N LEU A 178 11.90 1.10 15.48
CA LEU A 178 11.25 0.29 14.45
C LEU A 178 11.63 0.74 13.05
N ILE A 179 11.62 2.05 12.78
CA ILE A 179 11.97 2.59 11.46
C ILE A 179 13.47 2.36 11.18
N ALA A 180 14.35 2.56 12.17
CA ALA A 180 15.78 2.28 12.02
C ALA A 180 16.05 0.80 11.70
N ALA A 181 15.40 -0.11 12.43
CA ALA A 181 15.56 -1.54 12.20
C ALA A 181 14.99 -1.97 10.84
N ALA A 182 13.81 -1.48 10.46
CA ALA A 182 13.21 -1.76 9.16
C ALA A 182 14.09 -1.21 8.01
N ALA A 183 14.66 -0.02 8.16
CA ALA A 183 15.61 0.54 7.20
C ALA A 183 16.88 -0.31 7.05
N THR A 184 17.39 -0.86 8.15
CA THR A 184 18.55 -1.79 8.12
C THR A 184 18.23 -3.07 7.34
N LEU A 185 16.96 -3.50 7.32
CA LEU A 185 16.47 -4.63 6.54
C LEU A 185 16.16 -4.28 5.07
N GLY A 186 16.32 -3.02 4.66
CA GLY A 186 16.08 -2.58 3.28
C GLY A 186 14.61 -2.32 2.95
N ILE A 187 13.75 -2.01 3.93
CA ILE A 187 12.37 -1.60 3.67
C ILE A 187 12.33 -0.37 2.75
N ASN A 188 11.29 -0.25 1.91
CA ASN A 188 11.23 0.84 0.92
C ASN A 188 10.61 2.12 1.46
N GLY A 189 9.70 2.02 2.41
CA GLY A 189 8.96 3.18 2.90
C GLY A 189 8.38 3.01 4.29
N VAL A 190 7.72 4.07 4.75
CA VAL A 190 6.99 4.11 6.01
C VAL A 190 5.69 4.91 5.87
N GLU A 191 4.62 4.41 6.47
CA GLU A 191 3.34 5.11 6.51
C GLU A 191 3.44 6.33 7.42
N THR A 192 3.49 7.49 6.79
CA THR A 192 3.87 8.75 7.43
C THR A 192 2.66 9.62 7.71
N TYR A 193 1.69 9.59 6.81
CA TYR A 193 0.48 10.39 6.88
C TYR A 193 -0.68 9.49 7.32
N TYR A 194 -0.85 9.43 8.64
CA TYR A 194 -1.80 8.55 9.30
C TYR A 194 -2.55 9.31 10.42
N ALA A 195 -3.76 8.84 10.70
CA ALA A 195 -4.72 9.42 11.64
C ALA A 195 -4.67 8.74 13.02
N TYR A 196 -3.58 8.92 13.77
CA TYR A 196 -3.36 8.26 15.08
C TYR A 196 -4.41 8.61 16.13
N ASP A 197 -4.96 9.83 16.13
CA ASP A 197 -6.01 10.31 17.03
C ASP A 197 -7.45 9.98 16.57
N ASN A 198 -7.59 9.23 15.48
CA ASN A 198 -8.86 8.86 14.85
C ASN A 198 -9.89 10.01 14.70
N PRO A 199 -9.52 11.14 14.08
CA PRO A 199 -10.43 12.26 13.91
C PRO A 199 -11.51 12.01 12.87
N SER A 200 -12.64 12.69 13.03
CA SER A 200 -13.71 12.79 12.05
C SER A 200 -14.03 14.28 11.83
N PRO A 201 -13.76 14.87 10.65
CA PRO A 201 -13.24 14.23 9.44
C PRO A 201 -11.80 13.72 9.60
N TRP A 202 -11.42 12.74 8.77
CA TRP A 202 -10.06 12.21 8.73
C TRP A 202 -9.05 13.32 8.45
N ARG A 203 -7.97 13.34 9.21
CA ARG A 203 -6.78 14.17 9.00
C ARG A 203 -5.58 13.44 9.59
N THR A 204 -4.39 13.77 9.10
CA THR A 204 -3.15 13.30 9.70
C THR A 204 -2.96 13.85 11.12
N SER A 205 -2.22 13.13 11.95
CA SER A 205 -1.81 13.61 13.27
C SER A 205 -0.47 14.36 13.17
N PRO A 206 -0.45 15.71 13.21
CA PRO A 206 0.71 16.49 12.75
C PRO A 206 2.01 16.20 13.50
N ARG A 207 1.93 15.97 14.81
CA ARG A 207 3.10 15.67 15.65
C ARG A 207 3.75 14.33 15.27
N GLN A 208 2.94 13.30 15.07
CA GLN A 208 3.40 11.98 14.66
C GLN A 208 3.92 12.01 13.22
N THR A 209 3.22 12.73 12.33
CA THR A 209 3.67 12.93 10.95
C THR A 209 5.04 13.59 10.90
N GLU A 210 5.28 14.68 11.62
CA GLU A 210 6.59 15.34 11.66
C GLU A 210 7.70 14.42 12.21
N GLN A 211 7.38 13.61 13.21
CA GLN A 211 8.31 12.62 13.75
C GLN A 211 8.69 11.56 12.71
N VAL A 212 7.71 10.97 12.04
CA VAL A 212 7.94 9.93 11.03
C VAL A 212 8.62 10.50 9.78
N GLN A 213 8.25 11.71 9.33
CA GLN A 213 8.90 12.40 8.21
C GLN A 213 10.40 12.65 8.44
N ARG A 214 10.79 13.01 9.66
CA ARG A 214 12.21 13.18 10.00
C ARG A 214 12.96 11.86 9.92
N LEU A 215 12.34 10.78 10.40
CA LEU A 215 12.94 9.43 10.34
C LEU A 215 13.00 8.92 8.91
N SER A 216 11.94 9.10 8.11
CA SER A 216 11.94 8.71 6.69
C SER A 216 13.03 9.45 5.92
N SER A 217 13.18 10.75 6.14
CA SER A 217 14.26 11.56 5.56
C SER A 217 15.65 11.10 6.00
N THR A 218 15.81 10.74 7.28
CA THR A 218 17.09 10.26 7.84
C THR A 218 17.54 8.95 7.17
N TYR A 219 16.60 8.06 6.88
CA TYR A 219 16.89 6.73 6.31
C TYR A 219 16.65 6.62 4.80
N GLY A 220 16.27 7.72 4.13
CA GLY A 220 15.99 7.72 2.69
C GLY A 220 14.77 6.87 2.29
N LEU A 221 13.75 6.83 3.14
CA LEU A 221 12.54 6.03 2.94
C LEU A 221 11.45 6.84 2.20
N LEU A 222 10.66 6.15 1.39
CA LEU A 222 9.43 6.71 0.81
C LEU A 222 8.38 6.98 1.89
N ASN A 223 7.55 7.99 1.67
CA ASN A 223 6.42 8.30 2.54
C ASN A 223 5.13 7.78 1.90
N THR A 224 4.29 7.10 2.67
CA THR A 224 2.94 6.70 2.23
C THR A 224 1.86 7.29 3.14
N CYS A 225 0.61 7.16 2.70
CA CYS A 225 -0.58 7.58 3.44
C CYS A 225 -1.68 6.53 3.32
N GLY A 226 -2.55 6.48 4.32
CA GLY A 226 -3.64 5.51 4.33
C GLY A 226 -4.71 5.84 5.36
N SER A 227 -5.96 5.51 5.06
CA SER A 227 -7.04 5.74 6.02
C SER A 227 -7.08 4.69 7.11
N ASP A 228 -6.61 3.47 6.82
CA ASP A 228 -6.70 2.28 7.67
C ASP A 228 -8.15 2.07 8.13
N THR A 229 -9.06 2.14 7.15
CA THR A 229 -10.50 1.97 7.39
C THR A 229 -10.87 0.51 7.41
N HIS A 230 -11.58 0.09 8.46
CA HIS A 230 -12.32 -1.16 8.52
C HIS A 230 -13.83 -0.93 8.37
N GLY A 231 -14.22 0.32 8.15
CA GLY A 231 -15.61 0.76 8.13
C GLY A 231 -16.27 0.66 6.76
N LEU A 232 -17.38 1.41 6.63
CA LEU A 232 -18.13 1.53 5.37
C LEU A 232 -17.75 2.78 4.56
N SER A 233 -16.76 3.55 5.00
CA SER A 233 -16.35 4.80 4.36
C SER A 233 -14.83 4.86 4.20
N LEU A 234 -14.38 5.14 2.97
CA LEU A 234 -12.96 5.42 2.68
C LEU A 234 -12.46 6.73 3.32
N LEU A 235 -13.36 7.60 3.76
CA LEU A 235 -13.04 8.92 4.33
C LEU A 235 -12.87 8.92 5.85
N GLN A 236 -12.88 7.74 6.48
CA GLN A 236 -12.80 7.57 7.93
C GLN A 236 -11.77 6.51 8.27
N ARG A 237 -11.23 6.59 9.48
CA ARG A 237 -10.49 5.49 10.11
C ARG A 237 -11.44 4.84 11.12
N LEU A 238 -11.52 3.52 11.12
CA LEU A 238 -12.42 2.73 11.95
C LEU A 238 -11.68 1.50 12.44
#